data_AF-A0A7V3UJK1-F1
#
_entry.id   AF-A0A7V3UJK1-F1
#
_cell.length_a   1.000
_cell.length_b   1.000
_cell.length_c   1.000
_cell.angle_alpha   90.00
_cell.angle_beta   90.00
_cell.angle_gamma   90.00
#
_symmetry.space_group_name_H-M   'P 1'
#
loop_
_entity.id
_entity.type
_entity.pdbx_description
1 polymer ?
#
loop_
_entity_poly.entity_id
_entity_poly.type
_entity_poly.pdbx_seq_one_letter_code
_entity_poly.pdbx_strand_id
1 'polypeptide(L)'
;MMRTEGNLLPDAVCDGGDLDCGSGLLLIIRNAMAPLPPGGVLEVRSREISVREDLPAWCRLVGHTLLAIQPGEGSYTNYFIRKQTTDEVLKADLEKARSFVWAARVRWTGGMQAKAFIRNHAFPVGQPASFDTQDPAPSAVEYLLAAIAGCLAVGFQWRASQRGIPIQNLEISLKARSDNILVFLGLEDQGHPGLQRIEGTLYVEADAEEEALQALWEETLLRSPVTQTVVRQVPVQIPMRRV
;
A
#
# COMPACT_ATOMS: atom_id res chain seq x y z
N MET A 1 6.03 -28.21 28.88
CA MET A 1 5.77 -27.51 30.17
C MET A 1 5.62 -26.03 29.84
N MET A 2 4.39 -25.56 29.64
CA MET A 2 4.10 -24.13 29.40
C MET A 2 4.30 -23.40 30.72
N ARG A 3 5.20 -22.41 30.75
CA ARG A 3 5.37 -21.51 31.89
C ARG A 3 4.30 -20.44 31.81
N THR A 4 3.55 -20.30 32.90
CA THR A 4 2.51 -19.29 33.15
C THR A 4 3.11 -17.89 33.25
N GLU A 5 2.56 -16.99 32.45
CA GLU A 5 2.32 -15.54 32.64
C GLU A 5 3.14 -14.81 33.73
N GLY A 6 4.30 -14.27 33.32
CA GLY A 6 4.76 -12.99 33.84
C GLY A 6 4.19 -11.90 32.94
N ASN A 7 3.56 -10.88 33.52
CA ASN A 7 3.02 -9.74 32.79
C ASN A 7 4.16 -9.05 32.01
N LEU A 8 4.30 -9.33 30.71
CA LEU A 8 5.32 -8.73 29.86
C LEU A 8 4.88 -7.30 29.56
N LEU A 9 5.39 -6.35 30.34
CA LEU A 9 5.15 -4.92 30.10
C LEU A 9 6.02 -4.47 28.91
N PRO A 10 5.41 -3.99 27.81
CA PRO A 10 6.18 -3.46 26.69
C PRO A 10 6.65 -2.03 26.98
N ASP A 11 7.87 -1.71 26.55
CA ASP A 11 8.44 -0.36 26.59
C ASP A 11 7.95 0.52 25.42
N ALA A 12 7.53 -0.10 24.32
CA ALA A 12 6.85 0.56 23.21
C ALA A 12 5.88 -0.40 22.52
N VAL A 13 4.97 0.18 21.73
CA VAL A 13 3.99 -0.56 20.94
C VAL A 13 4.05 -0.07 19.50
N CYS A 14 3.97 -0.97 18.54
CA CYS A 14 3.66 -0.61 17.15
C CYS A 14 2.53 -1.49 16.59
N ASP A 15 1.59 -0.85 15.90
CA ASP A 15 0.50 -1.53 15.22
C ASP A 15 0.81 -1.72 13.73
N GLY A 16 1.01 -2.98 13.36
CA GLY A 16 1.25 -3.42 12.00
C GLY A 16 -0.02 -3.58 11.16
N GLY A 17 -1.17 -3.73 11.81
CA GLY A 17 -2.43 -4.09 11.18
C GLY A 17 -2.29 -5.34 10.31
N ASP A 18 -2.72 -5.22 9.06
CA ASP A 18 -2.68 -6.27 8.05
C ASP A 18 -1.44 -6.23 7.13
N LEU A 19 -0.39 -5.47 7.47
CA LEU A 19 0.84 -5.48 6.70
C LEU A 19 1.66 -6.75 6.95
N ASP A 20 2.13 -7.37 5.88
CA ASP A 20 3.14 -8.42 5.96
C ASP A 20 4.56 -7.86 6.18
N CYS A 21 5.48 -8.73 6.57
CA CYS A 21 6.88 -8.37 6.85
C CYS A 21 7.62 -7.79 5.64
N GLY A 22 7.32 -8.22 4.41
CA GLY A 22 7.95 -7.78 3.17
C GLY A 22 7.38 -6.48 2.60
N SER A 23 6.13 -6.15 2.91
CA SER A 23 5.39 -4.99 2.39
C SER A 23 5.49 -3.74 3.27
N GLY A 24 6.22 -3.80 4.38
CA GLY A 24 6.58 -2.63 5.17
C GLY A 24 6.49 -2.80 6.68
N LEU A 25 5.89 -3.88 7.20
CA LEU A 25 5.79 -4.11 8.64
C LEU A 25 7.16 -4.08 9.33
N LEU A 26 8.19 -4.69 8.73
CA LEU A 26 9.55 -4.68 9.30
C LEU A 26 10.12 -3.26 9.43
N LEU A 27 9.75 -2.33 8.55
CA LEU A 27 10.17 -0.93 8.67
C LEU A 27 9.47 -0.25 9.87
N ILE A 28 8.19 -0.52 10.07
CA ILE A 28 7.41 -0.02 11.21
C ILE A 28 8.01 -0.55 12.53
N ILE A 29 8.22 -1.87 12.61
CA ILE A 29 8.81 -2.53 13.77
C ILE A 29 10.17 -1.93 14.09
N ARG A 30 11.05 -1.82 13.10
CA ARG A 30 12.39 -1.26 13.32
C ARG A 30 12.35 0.20 13.73
N ASN A 31 11.48 1.01 13.14
CA ASN A 31 11.32 2.41 13.52
C ASN A 31 10.87 2.56 14.99
N ALA A 32 9.93 1.71 15.44
CA ALA A 32 9.49 1.68 16.83
C ALA A 32 10.53 1.08 17.80
N MET A 33 11.33 0.12 17.33
CA MET A 33 12.42 -0.52 18.08
C MET A 33 13.66 0.39 18.22
N ALA A 34 13.89 1.28 17.27
CA ALA A 34 15.07 2.15 17.22
C ALA A 34 15.34 2.94 18.51
N PRO A 35 14.35 3.66 19.11
CA PRO A 35 14.57 4.43 20.33
C PRO A 35 14.75 3.57 21.59
N LEU A 36 14.41 2.27 21.57
CA LEU A 36 14.52 1.41 22.75
C LEU A 36 15.99 1.12 23.11
N PRO A 37 16.37 1.09 24.40
CA PRO A 37 17.68 0.59 24.81
C PRO A 37 17.78 -0.93 24.56
N PRO A 38 18.99 -1.50 24.45
CA PRO A 38 19.19 -2.95 24.55
C PRO A 38 18.51 -3.50 25.81
N GLY A 39 17.78 -4.59 25.68
CA GLY A 39 16.93 -5.17 26.72
C GLY A 39 15.48 -4.68 26.69
N GLY A 40 15.17 -3.58 26.00
CA GLY A 40 13.82 -3.06 25.86
C GLY A 40 12.91 -3.99 25.05
N VAL A 41 11.61 -3.99 25.38
CA VAL A 41 10.58 -4.87 24.82
C VAL A 41 9.62 -4.06 23.97
N LEU A 42 9.52 -4.42 22.69
CA LEU A 42 8.50 -3.89 21.77
C LEU A 42 7.34 -4.87 21.69
N GLU A 43 6.11 -4.39 21.84
CA GLU A 43 4.90 -5.10 21.44
C GLU A 43 4.57 -4.78 19.98
N VAL A 44 4.53 -5.79 19.14
CA VAL A 44 4.04 -5.70 17.76
C VAL A 44 2.65 -6.29 17.71
N ARG A 45 1.66 -5.50 17.32
CA ARG A 45 0.28 -5.96 17.11
C ARG A 45 0.06 -6.18 15.61
N SER A 46 -0.36 -7.38 15.21
CA SER A 46 -0.69 -7.67 13.81
C SER A 46 -1.87 -8.61 13.69
N ARG A 47 -2.66 -8.44 12.63
CA ARG A 47 -3.73 -9.36 12.20
C ARG A 47 -3.32 -10.24 11.03
N GLU A 48 -2.18 -9.92 10.40
CA GLU A 48 -1.68 -10.63 9.23
C GLU A 48 -1.11 -12.00 9.63
N ILE A 49 -1.63 -13.05 9.00
CA ILE A 49 -1.37 -14.43 9.43
C ILE A 49 0.09 -14.84 9.15
N SER A 50 0.68 -14.36 8.06
CA SER A 50 2.07 -14.66 7.68
C SER A 50 3.09 -14.17 8.72
N VAL A 51 2.77 -13.12 9.48
CA VAL A 51 3.63 -12.57 10.54
C VAL A 51 3.99 -13.62 11.59
N ARG A 52 3.10 -14.60 11.83
CA ARG A 52 3.36 -15.69 12.78
C ARG A 52 4.56 -16.54 12.40
N GLU A 53 4.85 -16.66 11.11
CA GLU A 53 5.97 -17.45 10.58
C GLU A 53 7.19 -16.56 10.32
N ASP A 54 6.97 -15.39 9.72
CA ASP A 54 8.04 -14.49 9.26
C ASP A 54 8.72 -13.74 10.40
N LEU A 55 7.96 -13.23 11.37
CA LEU A 55 8.50 -12.38 12.43
C LEU A 55 9.45 -13.12 13.37
N PRO A 56 9.19 -14.38 13.79
CA PRO A 56 10.18 -15.17 14.53
C PRO A 56 11.46 -15.43 13.72
N ALA A 57 11.35 -15.64 12.41
CA ALA A 57 12.52 -15.85 11.54
C ALA A 57 13.36 -14.57 11.43
N TRP A 58 12.71 -13.42 11.23
CA TRP A 58 13.36 -12.12 11.23
C TRP A 58 14.06 -11.83 12.56
N CYS A 59 13.40 -12.07 13.70
CA CYS A 59 14.01 -11.86 15.03
C CYS A 59 15.33 -12.63 15.17
N ARG A 60 15.36 -13.91 14.77
CA ARG A 60 16.59 -14.73 14.78
C ARG A 60 17.68 -14.15 13.88
N LEU A 61 17.30 -13.67 12.69
CA LEU A 61 18.23 -13.14 11.69
C LEU A 61 18.90 -11.84 12.15
N VAL A 62 18.16 -10.95 12.83
CA VAL A 62 18.69 -9.67 13.33
C VAL A 62 19.21 -9.74 14.78
N GLY A 63 19.12 -10.91 15.41
CA GLY A 63 19.60 -11.13 16.78
C GLY A 63 18.66 -10.64 17.88
N HIS A 64 17.41 -10.28 17.57
CA HIS A 64 16.38 -9.97 18.58
C HIS A 64 15.79 -11.26 19.17
N THR A 65 15.19 -11.15 20.36
CA THR A 65 14.55 -12.30 21.01
C THR A 65 13.04 -12.12 21.03
N LEU A 66 12.31 -13.01 20.36
CA LEU A 66 10.88 -13.13 20.54
C LEU A 66 10.60 -13.78 21.91
N LEU A 67 10.02 -13.01 22.83
CA LEU A 67 9.72 -13.44 24.20
C LEU A 67 8.41 -14.23 24.27
N ALA A 68 7.37 -13.74 23.60
CA ALA A 68 6.05 -14.33 23.63
C ALA A 68 5.24 -13.97 22.38
N ILE A 69 4.28 -14.85 22.07
CA ILE A 69 3.19 -14.61 21.14
C ILE A 69 1.92 -14.82 21.95
N GLN A 70 1.07 -13.81 22.02
CA GLN A 70 -0.17 -13.84 22.80
C GLN A 70 -1.35 -13.43 21.92
N PRO A 71 -2.55 -13.98 22.15
CA PRO A 71 -3.77 -13.42 21.57
C PRO A 71 -3.93 -11.97 22.03
N GLY A 72 -4.19 -11.06 21.09
CA GLY A 72 -4.54 -9.68 21.35
C GLY A 72 -6.06 -9.48 21.38
N GLU A 73 -6.50 -8.22 21.52
CA GLU A 73 -7.91 -7.88 21.39
C GLU A 73 -8.42 -8.11 19.95
N GLY A 74 -9.63 -8.66 19.82
CA GLY A 74 -10.22 -8.97 18.52
C GLY A 74 -9.43 -10.04 17.75
N SER A 75 -9.09 -9.75 16.49
CA SER A 75 -8.32 -10.65 15.62
C SER A 75 -6.81 -10.44 15.66
N TYR A 76 -6.31 -9.64 16.61
CA TYR A 76 -4.90 -9.37 16.74
C TYR A 76 -4.12 -10.52 17.38
N THR A 77 -2.87 -10.66 16.94
CA THR A 77 -1.82 -11.41 17.63
C THR A 77 -0.75 -10.41 18.07
N ASN A 78 -0.38 -10.49 19.35
CA ASN A 78 0.61 -9.62 19.97
C ASN A 78 1.94 -10.36 20.10
N TYR A 79 3.00 -9.80 19.55
CA TYR A 79 4.35 -10.34 19.56
C TYR A 79 5.24 -9.46 20.43
N PHE A 80 5.87 -10.04 21.45
CA PHE A 80 6.75 -9.33 22.36
C PHE A 80 8.20 -9.58 21.97
N ILE A 81 8.89 -8.57 21.47
CA ILE A 81 10.25 -8.68 20.95
C ILE A 81 11.18 -7.89 21.86
N ARG A 82 12.18 -8.56 22.43
CA ARG A 82 13.25 -7.92 23.18
C ARG A 82 14.41 -7.55 22.25
N LYS A 83 14.77 -6.27 22.25
CA LYS A 83 15.96 -5.75 21.58
C LYS A 83 17.21 -6.30 22.27
N GLN A 84 18.15 -6.85 21.51
CA GLN A 84 19.44 -7.33 22.05
C GLN A 84 20.60 -6.43 21.63
N THR A 85 20.59 -5.99 20.38
CA THR A 85 21.60 -5.14 19.77
C THR A 85 20.94 -3.96 19.07
N THR A 86 21.71 -2.92 18.79
CA THR A 86 21.26 -1.84 17.90
C THR A 86 21.07 -2.42 16.50
N ASP A 87 19.86 -2.31 15.95
CA ASP A 87 19.60 -2.71 14.57
C ASP A 87 20.18 -1.63 13.63
N GLU A 88 21.47 -1.76 13.32
CA GLU A 88 22.19 -0.90 12.36
C GLU A 88 21.60 -1.02 10.94
N VAL A 89 20.80 -2.06 10.67
CA VAL A 89 20.20 -2.34 9.36
C VAL A 89 19.00 -1.44 9.10
N LEU A 90 18.37 -0.83 10.12
CA LEU A 90 17.25 0.09 9.92
C LEU A 90 17.62 1.24 8.99
N LYS A 91 18.80 1.83 9.15
CA LYS A 91 19.24 2.93 8.29
C LYS A 91 19.35 2.46 6.83
N ALA A 92 19.98 1.30 6.61
CA ALA A 92 20.13 0.73 5.28
C ALA A 92 18.77 0.37 4.65
N ASP A 93 17.83 -0.16 5.42
CA ASP A 93 16.53 -0.58 4.90
C ASP A 93 15.59 0.62 4.66
N LEU A 94 15.70 1.69 5.45
CA LEU A 94 15.09 2.99 5.12
C LEU A 94 15.67 3.57 3.83
N GLU A 95 17.00 3.50 3.63
CA GLU A 95 17.62 3.95 2.37
C GLU A 95 17.17 3.10 1.17
N LYS A 96 17.06 1.78 1.31
CA LYS A 96 16.48 0.92 0.27
C LYS A 96 15.04 1.30 -0.06
N ALA A 97 14.22 1.58 0.96
CA ALA A 97 12.84 2.02 0.74
C ALA A 97 12.77 3.39 0.04
N ARG A 98 13.63 4.35 0.43
CA ARG A 98 13.73 5.68 -0.19
C ARG A 98 14.20 5.63 -1.64
N SER A 99 15.07 4.68 -1.97
CA SER A 99 15.64 4.48 -3.31
C SER A 99 14.93 3.41 -4.13
N PHE A 100 13.79 2.87 -3.64
CA PHE A 100 13.07 1.82 -4.35
C PHE A 100 12.52 2.36 -5.67
N VAL A 101 12.78 1.63 -6.77
CA VAL A 101 12.31 1.99 -8.10
C VAL A 101 11.26 0.98 -8.55
N TRP A 102 10.03 1.47 -8.74
CA TRP A 102 9.00 0.71 -9.44
C TRP A 102 9.27 0.74 -10.94
N ALA A 103 9.18 -0.43 -11.59
CA ALA A 103 9.42 -0.58 -13.02
C ALA A 103 8.30 -1.38 -13.69
N ALA A 104 7.93 -0.96 -14.88
CA ALA A 104 7.02 -1.66 -15.76
C ALA A 104 7.64 -1.74 -17.16
N ARG A 105 7.49 -2.89 -17.82
CA ARG A 105 7.84 -3.06 -19.23
C ARG A 105 6.57 -3.33 -20.01
N VAL A 106 6.37 -2.62 -21.10
CA VAL A 106 5.20 -2.81 -21.96
C VAL A 106 5.67 -3.16 -23.37
N ARG A 107 5.05 -4.17 -23.97
CA ARG A 107 5.31 -4.58 -25.36
C ARG A 107 4.03 -4.45 -26.17
N TRP A 108 4.12 -3.77 -27.32
CA TRP A 108 3.05 -3.76 -28.31
C TRP A 108 2.79 -5.18 -28.84
N THR A 109 1.53 -5.58 -28.89
CA THR A 109 1.12 -6.93 -29.31
C THR A 109 0.34 -6.94 -30.62
N GLY A 110 0.26 -5.80 -31.33
CA GLY A 110 -0.54 -5.64 -32.54
C GLY A 110 -1.80 -4.80 -32.29
N GLY A 111 -2.28 -4.11 -33.32
CA GLY A 111 -3.46 -3.24 -33.21
C GLY A 111 -3.35 -2.21 -32.09
N MET A 112 -4.48 -1.95 -31.42
CA MET A 112 -4.59 -1.03 -30.27
C MET A 112 -4.38 -1.75 -28.93
N GLN A 113 -3.45 -2.71 -28.88
CA GLN A 113 -3.21 -3.53 -27.70
C GLN A 113 -1.73 -3.62 -27.35
N ALA A 114 -1.48 -3.74 -26.06
CA ALA A 114 -0.18 -4.02 -25.50
C ALA A 114 -0.27 -5.06 -24.38
N LYS A 115 0.88 -5.63 -24.01
CA LYS A 115 1.02 -6.47 -22.82
C LYS A 115 2.02 -5.84 -21.87
N ALA A 116 1.56 -5.54 -20.65
CA ALA A 116 2.38 -5.03 -19.57
C ALA A 116 2.99 -6.19 -18.76
N PHE A 117 4.21 -5.98 -18.29
CA PHE A 117 4.97 -6.89 -17.43
C PHE A 117 5.48 -6.10 -16.22
N ILE A 118 5.04 -6.51 -15.03
CA ILE A 118 5.39 -5.88 -13.75
C ILE A 118 5.73 -7.00 -12.76
N ARG A 119 6.98 -7.05 -12.30
CA ARG A 119 7.49 -8.17 -11.48
C ARG A 119 7.15 -9.51 -12.16
N ASN A 120 6.39 -10.38 -11.48
CA ASN A 120 5.99 -11.70 -11.97
C ASN A 120 4.58 -11.72 -12.60
N HIS A 121 3.99 -10.54 -12.85
CA HIS A 121 2.65 -10.41 -13.41
C HIS A 121 2.70 -9.90 -14.84
N ALA A 122 1.74 -10.36 -15.65
CA ALA A 122 1.51 -9.84 -16.98
C ALA A 122 0.02 -9.70 -17.27
N PHE A 123 -0.38 -8.59 -17.87
CA PHE A 123 -1.78 -8.31 -18.19
C PHE A 123 -1.87 -7.51 -19.51
N PRO A 124 -2.98 -7.67 -20.26
CA PRO A 124 -3.20 -6.88 -21.46
C PRO A 124 -3.58 -5.44 -21.09
N VAL A 125 -3.19 -4.48 -21.94
CA VAL A 125 -3.60 -3.08 -21.86
C VAL A 125 -4.20 -2.73 -23.22
N GLY A 126 -5.45 -2.25 -23.19
CA GLY A 126 -6.19 -1.83 -24.38
C GLY A 126 -5.75 -0.46 -24.88
N GLN A 127 -6.69 0.22 -25.53
CA GLN A 127 -6.46 1.53 -26.13
C GLN A 127 -6.10 2.59 -25.07
N PRO A 128 -5.45 3.71 -25.43
CA PRO A 128 -5.17 4.76 -24.46
C PRO A 128 -6.43 5.32 -23.79
N ALA A 129 -7.46 5.59 -24.59
CA ALA A 129 -8.82 5.89 -24.14
C ALA A 129 -9.77 5.15 -25.09
N SER A 130 -10.68 4.35 -24.53
CA SER A 130 -11.74 3.73 -25.31
C SER A 130 -13.11 4.26 -24.87
N PHE A 131 -14.04 4.25 -25.81
CA PHE A 131 -15.44 4.61 -25.59
C PHE A 131 -16.37 3.39 -25.73
N ASP A 132 -15.81 2.21 -26.01
CA ASP A 132 -16.55 0.95 -26.09
C ASP A 132 -16.41 0.18 -24.78
N THR A 133 -17.49 -0.44 -24.34
CA THR A 133 -17.52 -1.29 -23.13
C THR A 133 -17.20 -2.75 -23.42
N GLN A 134 -17.09 -3.13 -24.70
CA GLN A 134 -16.82 -4.50 -25.15
C GLN A 134 -15.36 -4.75 -25.55
N ASP A 135 -14.44 -3.87 -25.15
CA ASP A 135 -13.03 -4.07 -25.44
C ASP A 135 -12.45 -5.34 -24.77
N PRO A 136 -11.53 -6.03 -25.44
CA PRO A 136 -10.91 -7.26 -24.91
C PRO A 136 -9.97 -7.02 -23.72
N ALA A 137 -9.62 -5.76 -23.44
CA ALA A 137 -8.82 -5.35 -22.28
C ALA A 137 -9.17 -3.91 -21.88
N PRO A 138 -9.11 -3.55 -20.58
CA PRO A 138 -9.33 -2.19 -20.14
C PRO A 138 -8.37 -1.20 -20.80
N SER A 139 -8.86 0.01 -21.05
CA SER A 139 -8.05 1.11 -21.54
C SER A 139 -7.00 1.56 -20.52
N ALA A 140 -5.97 2.25 -20.98
CA ALA A 140 -4.91 2.75 -20.11
C ALA A 140 -5.44 3.72 -19.04
N VAL A 141 -6.43 4.56 -19.39
CA VAL A 141 -7.10 5.47 -18.43
C VAL A 141 -7.88 4.69 -17.37
N GLU A 142 -8.57 3.61 -17.73
CA GLU A 142 -9.29 2.78 -16.75
C GLU A 142 -8.32 2.07 -15.79
N TYR A 143 -7.17 1.60 -16.28
CA TYR A 143 -6.11 1.08 -15.41
C TYR A 143 -5.58 2.12 -14.43
N LEU A 144 -5.48 3.40 -14.84
CA LEU A 144 -5.12 4.48 -13.92
C LEU A 144 -6.17 4.67 -12.82
N LEU A 145 -7.47 4.65 -13.17
CA LEU A 145 -8.55 4.73 -12.17
C LEU A 145 -8.55 3.54 -11.22
N ALA A 146 -8.37 2.33 -11.74
CA ALA A 146 -8.26 1.12 -10.94
C ALA A 146 -7.07 1.19 -9.96
N ALA A 147 -5.92 1.72 -10.40
CA ALA A 147 -4.75 1.90 -9.53
C ALA A 147 -5.00 2.92 -8.42
N ILE A 148 -5.70 4.03 -8.71
CA ILE A 148 -6.09 5.03 -7.70
C ILE A 148 -7.05 4.40 -6.68
N ALA A 149 -8.13 3.77 -7.16
CA ALA A 149 -9.15 3.15 -6.31
C ALA A 149 -8.55 2.04 -5.43
N GLY A 150 -7.72 1.16 -6.00
CA GLY A 150 -7.06 0.09 -5.25
C GLY A 150 -6.11 0.62 -4.17
N CYS A 151 -5.33 1.66 -4.48
CA CYS A 151 -4.46 2.31 -3.49
C CYS A 151 -5.25 2.93 -2.33
N LEU A 152 -6.40 3.55 -2.64
CA LEU A 152 -7.27 4.15 -1.62
C LEU A 152 -7.99 3.09 -0.78
N ALA A 153 -8.53 2.05 -1.40
CA ALA A 153 -9.25 0.98 -0.69
C ALA A 153 -8.32 0.24 0.29
N VAL A 154 -7.16 -0.22 -0.18
CA VAL A 154 -6.17 -0.90 0.67
C VAL A 154 -5.61 0.05 1.73
N GLY A 155 -5.34 1.31 1.36
CA GLY A 155 -4.86 2.32 2.29
C GLY A 155 -5.86 2.64 3.41
N PHE A 156 -7.15 2.70 3.09
CA PHE A 156 -8.22 2.92 4.05
C PHE A 156 -8.37 1.72 4.99
N GLN A 157 -8.44 0.51 4.42
CA GLN A 157 -8.55 -0.75 5.16
C GLN A 157 -7.38 -0.91 6.15
N TRP A 158 -6.16 -0.62 5.70
CA TRP A 158 -4.97 -0.71 6.54
C TRP A 158 -5.00 0.27 7.72
N ARG A 159 -5.45 1.52 7.50
CA ARG A 159 -5.58 2.47 8.61
C ARG A 159 -6.74 2.13 9.54
N ALA A 160 -7.85 1.62 9.00
CA ALA A 160 -8.97 1.12 9.81
C ALA A 160 -8.47 0.02 10.76
N SER A 161 -7.63 -0.88 10.24
CA SER A 161 -6.94 -1.89 11.04
C SER A 161 -6.24 -1.27 12.24
N GLN A 162 -5.34 -0.31 12.01
CA GLN A 162 -4.51 0.29 13.06
C GLN A 162 -5.32 0.99 14.16
N ARG A 163 -6.61 1.25 13.92
CA ARG A 163 -7.54 1.84 14.89
C ARG A 163 -8.49 0.83 15.51
N GLY A 164 -8.31 -0.46 15.21
CA GLY A 164 -9.20 -1.53 15.66
C GLY A 164 -10.59 -1.47 15.05
N ILE A 165 -10.78 -0.76 13.92
CA ILE A 165 -12.08 -0.65 13.25
C ILE A 165 -12.24 -1.80 12.25
N PRO A 166 -13.13 -2.78 12.52
CA PRO A 166 -13.40 -3.84 11.57
C PRO A 166 -14.24 -3.28 10.41
N ILE A 167 -13.76 -3.47 9.18
CA ILE A 167 -14.51 -3.13 7.96
C ILE A 167 -15.23 -4.39 7.48
N GLN A 168 -16.56 -4.33 7.36
CA GLN A 168 -17.37 -5.43 6.83
C GLN A 168 -17.42 -5.40 5.31
N ASN A 169 -17.60 -4.21 4.73
CA ASN A 169 -17.66 -4.00 3.28
C ASN A 169 -16.99 -2.69 2.87
N LEU A 170 -16.37 -2.68 1.69
CA LEU A 170 -15.62 -1.54 1.17
C LEU A 170 -15.64 -1.53 -0.35
N GLU A 171 -16.16 -0.46 -0.94
CA GLU A 171 -16.19 -0.25 -2.39
C GLU A 171 -15.84 1.20 -2.73
N ILE A 172 -15.02 1.41 -3.76
CA ILE A 172 -14.75 2.73 -4.31
C ILE A 172 -15.16 2.77 -5.77
N SER A 173 -16.07 3.68 -6.10
CA SER A 173 -16.46 3.96 -7.47
C SER A 173 -15.80 5.25 -7.93
N LEU A 174 -14.99 5.19 -9.00
CA LEU A 174 -14.37 6.36 -9.62
C LEU A 174 -14.87 6.55 -11.05
N LYS A 175 -15.03 7.80 -11.45
CA LYS A 175 -15.26 8.24 -12.83
C LYS A 175 -14.29 9.37 -13.15
N ALA A 176 -13.92 9.49 -14.40
CA ALA A 176 -13.06 10.58 -14.84
C ALA A 176 -13.52 11.18 -16.17
N ARG A 177 -13.21 12.46 -16.34
CA ARG A 177 -13.49 13.21 -17.55
C ARG A 177 -12.18 13.74 -18.13
N SER A 178 -11.95 13.51 -19.41
CA SER A 178 -10.87 14.14 -20.17
C SER A 178 -11.12 15.65 -20.30
N ASP A 179 -10.07 16.46 -20.30
CA ASP A 179 -10.18 17.88 -20.63
C ASP A 179 -10.54 18.05 -22.12
N ASN A 180 -9.70 17.53 -23.01
CA ASN A 180 -10.00 17.47 -24.44
C ASN A 180 -9.41 16.22 -25.12
N ILE A 181 -10.22 15.15 -25.20
CA ILE A 181 -9.79 13.90 -25.82
C ILE A 181 -9.59 14.01 -27.35
N LEU A 182 -10.15 15.03 -28.00
CA LEU A 182 -10.03 15.23 -29.45
C LEU A 182 -8.58 15.52 -29.86
N VAL A 183 -7.78 16.08 -28.96
CA VAL A 183 -6.33 16.28 -29.13
C VAL A 183 -5.61 14.94 -29.28
N PHE A 184 -5.97 13.94 -28.48
CA PHE A 184 -5.42 12.59 -28.62
C PHE A 184 -5.86 11.93 -29.93
N LEU A 185 -7.10 12.18 -30.36
CA LEU A 185 -7.64 11.67 -31.64
C LEU A 185 -7.08 12.39 -32.87
N GLY A 186 -6.33 13.49 -32.70
CA GLY A 186 -5.78 14.29 -33.79
C GLY A 186 -6.82 15.11 -34.55
N LEU A 187 -8.00 15.33 -33.96
CA LEU A 187 -9.06 16.16 -34.54
C LEU A 187 -8.87 17.65 -34.19
N GLU A 188 -8.09 17.94 -33.16
CA GLU A 188 -7.72 19.29 -32.73
C GLU A 188 -6.23 19.36 -32.38
N ASP A 189 -5.56 20.45 -32.76
CA ASP A 189 -4.12 20.65 -32.53
C ASP A 189 -3.80 21.32 -31.18
N GLN A 190 -4.81 21.90 -30.52
CA GLN A 190 -4.64 22.66 -29.26
C GLN A 190 -5.52 22.10 -28.15
N GLY A 191 -5.02 22.16 -26.91
CA GLY A 191 -5.72 21.68 -25.72
C GLY A 191 -4.92 20.62 -24.95
N HIS A 192 -5.54 20.01 -23.94
CA HIS A 192 -4.88 19.01 -23.10
C HIS A 192 -5.62 17.66 -23.15
N PRO A 193 -4.97 16.55 -23.56
CA PRO A 193 -5.63 15.25 -23.70
C PRO A 193 -5.80 14.48 -22.38
N GLY A 194 -5.17 14.96 -21.30
CA GLY A 194 -5.28 14.35 -19.98
C GLY A 194 -6.62 14.58 -19.29
N LEU A 195 -6.75 14.04 -18.08
CA LEU A 195 -7.96 14.15 -17.27
C LEU A 195 -8.13 15.56 -16.70
N GLN A 196 -9.33 16.13 -16.83
CA GLN A 196 -9.74 17.38 -16.19
C GLN A 196 -10.19 17.14 -14.76
N ARG A 197 -10.88 16.02 -14.52
CA ARG A 197 -11.46 15.70 -13.21
C ARG A 197 -11.56 14.20 -13.01
N ILE A 198 -11.30 13.76 -11.78
CA ILE A 198 -11.63 12.44 -11.26
C ILE A 198 -12.59 12.67 -10.09
N GLU A 199 -13.74 12.01 -10.12
CA GLU A 199 -14.77 12.06 -9.07
C GLU A 199 -15.05 10.65 -8.60
N GLY A 200 -15.38 10.50 -7.33
CA GLY A 200 -15.71 9.18 -6.80
C GLY A 200 -16.31 9.19 -5.42
N THR A 201 -16.80 8.02 -5.05
CA THR A 201 -17.49 7.77 -3.78
C THR A 201 -16.89 6.53 -3.14
N LEU A 202 -16.58 6.64 -1.85
CA LEU A 202 -16.30 5.50 -0.99
C LEU A 202 -17.61 5.03 -0.36
N TYR A 203 -17.93 3.75 -0.50
CA TYR A 203 -18.98 3.05 0.23
C TYR A 203 -18.30 2.15 1.25
N VAL A 204 -18.66 2.29 2.52
CA VAL A 204 -18.06 1.54 3.62
C VAL A 204 -19.14 1.11 4.61
N GLU A 205 -19.02 -0.13 5.06
CA GLU A 205 -19.77 -0.69 6.19
C GLU A 205 -18.76 -1.04 7.28
N ALA A 206 -18.90 -0.38 8.44
CA ALA A 206 -18.00 -0.52 9.59
C ALA A 206 -18.75 -0.19 10.89
N ASP A 207 -18.35 -0.84 11.99
CA ASP A 207 -18.85 -0.53 13.34
C ASP A 207 -18.01 0.62 13.95
N ALA A 208 -18.25 1.83 13.45
CA ALA A 208 -17.59 3.07 13.90
C ALA A 208 -18.45 4.30 13.59
N GLU A 209 -18.27 5.36 14.40
CA GLU A 209 -18.93 6.65 14.19
C GLU A 209 -18.53 7.30 12.85
N GLU A 210 -19.48 8.01 12.23
CA GLU A 210 -19.31 8.64 10.91
C GLU A 210 -18.11 9.60 10.88
N GLU A 211 -17.94 10.40 11.94
CA GLU A 211 -16.81 11.34 12.05
C GLU A 211 -15.46 10.63 12.07
N ALA A 212 -15.38 9.45 12.70
CA ALA A 212 -14.15 8.65 12.75
C ALA A 212 -13.82 8.07 11.37
N LEU A 213 -14.82 7.61 10.62
CA LEU A 213 -14.67 7.11 9.26
C LEU A 213 -14.29 8.23 8.28
N GLN A 214 -14.89 9.42 8.43
CA GLN A 214 -14.57 10.58 7.61
C GLN A 214 -13.13 11.05 7.85
N ALA A 215 -12.69 11.16 9.10
CA ALA A 215 -11.31 11.51 9.44
C ALA A 215 -10.30 10.47 8.91
N LEU A 216 -10.66 9.18 8.97
CA LEU A 216 -9.88 8.09 8.39
C LEU A 216 -9.77 8.20 6.86
N TRP A 217 -10.85 8.60 6.19
CA TRP A 217 -10.89 8.79 4.75
C TRP A 217 -10.02 9.96 4.29
N GLU A 218 -10.13 11.10 4.97
CA GLU A 218 -9.31 12.29 4.68
C GLU A 218 -7.81 12.00 4.83
N GLU A 219 -7.43 11.29 5.88
CA GLU A 219 -6.04 10.87 6.07
C GLU A 219 -5.58 9.90 4.97
N THR A 220 -6.47 9.01 4.52
CA THR A 220 -6.19 8.08 3.42
C THR A 220 -5.91 8.81 2.12
N LEU A 221 -6.73 9.80 1.76
CA LEU A 221 -6.52 10.66 0.59
C LEU A 221 -5.17 11.40 0.67
N LEU A 222 -4.84 11.93 1.85
CA LEU A 222 -3.61 12.69 2.07
C LEU A 222 -2.35 11.82 1.91
N ARG A 223 -2.40 10.57 2.34
CA ARG A 223 -1.21 9.70 2.41
C ARG A 223 -1.13 8.67 1.29
N SER A 224 -2.16 8.54 0.44
CA SER A 224 -2.18 7.61 -0.69
C SER A 224 -1.12 7.99 -1.73
N PRO A 225 -0.10 7.16 -1.98
CA PRO A 225 0.97 7.50 -2.92
C PRO A 225 0.48 7.69 -4.35
N VAL A 226 -0.54 6.92 -4.79
CA VAL A 226 -1.10 7.04 -6.15
C VAL A 226 -1.94 8.31 -6.27
N THR A 227 -2.77 8.64 -5.27
CA THR A 227 -3.53 9.89 -5.25
C THR A 227 -2.60 11.10 -5.24
N GLN A 228 -1.57 11.08 -4.38
CA GLN A 228 -0.57 12.14 -4.30
C GLN A 228 0.24 12.30 -5.61
N THR A 229 0.35 11.25 -6.42
CA THR A 229 0.97 11.31 -7.75
C THR A 229 0.08 12.04 -8.76
N VAL A 230 -1.24 11.89 -8.68
CA VAL A 230 -2.19 12.51 -9.61
C VAL A 230 -2.44 13.99 -9.31
N VAL A 231 -2.46 14.38 -8.02
CA VAL A 231 -2.74 15.77 -7.61
C VAL A 231 -1.53 16.71 -7.74
N ARG A 232 -0.36 16.20 -8.13
CA ARG A 232 0.87 16.98 -8.35
C ARG A 232 1.38 16.81 -9.77
N GLN A 233 2.13 17.79 -10.27
CA GLN A 233 2.82 17.66 -11.53
C GLN A 233 4.10 16.82 -11.35
N VAL A 234 4.14 15.64 -11.97
CA VAL A 234 5.31 14.75 -11.98
C VAL A 234 6.01 14.88 -13.34
N PRO A 235 7.30 15.24 -13.39
CA PRO A 235 8.06 15.27 -14.64
C PRO A 235 8.16 13.88 -15.27
N VAL A 236 7.78 13.76 -16.54
CA VAL A 236 7.88 12.51 -17.31
C VAL A 236 8.93 12.69 -18.42
N GLN A 237 10.01 11.90 -18.38
CA GLN A 237 11.11 11.96 -19.35
C GLN A 237 11.29 10.60 -20.02
N ILE A 238 10.91 10.50 -21.30
CA ILE A 238 10.93 9.24 -22.06
C ILE A 238 11.60 9.50 -23.42
N PRO A 239 12.93 9.32 -23.56
CA PRO A 239 13.62 9.51 -24.83
C PRO A 239 13.31 8.35 -25.79
N MET A 240 13.04 8.68 -27.05
CA MET A 240 12.91 7.70 -28.13
C MET A 240 14.30 7.16 -28.52
N ARG A 241 14.42 5.85 -28.69
CA ARG A 241 15.62 5.18 -29.19
C ARG A 241 15.26 4.28 -30.36
N ARG A 242 16.05 4.36 -31.44
CA ARG A 242 15.98 3.43 -32.57
C ARG A 242 16.94 2.26 -32.31
N VAL A 243 16.45 1.04 -32.48
CA VAL A 243 17.21 -0.22 -32.39
C VAL A 243 17.33 -0.87 -33.75
#